data_AF-A0A852WIP4-F1
#
_entry.id   AF-A0A852WIP4-F1
#
_cell.length_a   1.000
_cell.length_b   1.000
_cell.length_c   1.000
_cell.angle_alpha   90.00
_cell.angle_beta   90.00
_cell.angle_gamma   90.00
#
_symmetry.space_group_name_H-M   'P 1'
#
loop_
_entity.id
_entity.type
_entity.pdbx_description
1 polymer ?
#
loop_
_entity_poly.entity_id
_entity_poly.type
_entity_poly.pdbx_seq_one_letter_code
_entity_poly.pdbx_strand_id
1 'polypeptide(L)' 'MTDYLFALTDGGGTVPPELGVARRLVLRGHRVRVLADTSMARGVRAIGASFLP' A
#
# COMPACT_ATOMS: atom_id res chain seq x y z
N MET A 1 10.42 -8.73 11.49
CA MET A 1 9.53 -7.56 11.32
C MET A 1 10.36 -6.47 10.67
N THR A 2 9.91 -5.93 9.54
CA THR A 2 10.67 -4.96 8.71
C THR A 2 9.72 -3.86 8.25
N ASP A 3 10.23 -2.65 8.05
CA ASP A 3 9.49 -1.51 7.53
C ASP A 3 9.65 -1.41 6.01
N TYR A 4 8.53 -1.36 5.29
CA TYR A 4 8.48 -1.17 3.84
C TYR A 4 7.73 0.13 3.49
N LEU A 5 8.24 0.84 2.49
CA LEU A 5 7.57 1.97 1.86
C LEU A 5 7.28 1.63 0.40
N PHE A 6 6.03 1.81 0.00
CA PHE A 6 5.60 1.82 -1.40
C PHE A 6 5.23 3.25 -1.76
N ALA A 7 5.82 3.79 -2.81
CA ALA A 7 5.45 5.10 -3.35
C ALA A 7 4.74 4.88 -4.67
N LEU A 8 3.45 5.18 -4.72
CA LEU A 8 2.58 4.97 -5.86
C LEU A 8 2.14 6.32 -6.42
N THR A 9 1.99 6.37 -7.74
CA THR A 9 1.21 7.40 -8.43
C THR A 9 -0.11 6.78 -8.88
N ASP A 10 -1.13 7.61 -9.13
CA ASP A 10 -2.37 7.12 -9.70
C ASP A 10 -2.16 6.77 -11.18
N GLY A 11 -1.67 5.55 -11.41
CA GLY A 11 -1.50 4.94 -12.73
C GLY A 11 -2.70 4.11 -13.15
N GLY A 12 -3.78 4.08 -12.35
CA GLY A 12 -4.97 3.23 -12.54
C GLY A 12 -4.66 1.73 -12.51
N GLY A 13 -4.08 1.19 -13.58
CA GLY A 13 -3.85 -0.25 -13.77
C GLY A 13 -2.70 -0.85 -12.94
N THR A 14 -1.76 -0.03 -12.49
CA THR A 14 -0.64 -0.49 -11.63
C THR A 14 -1.05 -0.62 -10.17
N VAL A 15 -2.08 0.12 -9.74
CA VAL A 15 -2.48 0.20 -8.34
C VAL A 15 -2.93 -1.15 -7.77
N PRO A 16 -3.82 -1.93 -8.43
CA PRO A 16 -4.24 -3.22 -7.89
C PRO A 16 -3.10 -4.24 -7.66
N PRO A 17 -2.17 -4.49 -8.63
CA PRO A 17 -1.07 -5.42 -8.38
C PRO A 17 -0.11 -4.93 -7.30
N GLU A 18 0.17 -3.62 -7.24
CA GLU A 18 1.05 -3.04 -6.21
C GLU A 18 0.46 -3.21 -4.79
N LEU A 19 -0.83 -2.93 -4.62
CA LEU A 19 -1.54 -3.17 -3.35
C LEU A 19 -1.61 -4.67 -3.01
N GLY A 20 -1.67 -5.55 -4.02
CA GLY A 20 -1.60 -7.00 -3.83
C GLY A 20 -0.28 -7.46 -3.20
N VAL A 21 0.85 -6.92 -3.66
CA VAL A 21 2.17 -7.19 -3.09
C VAL A 21 2.28 -6.63 -1.68
N ALA A 22 1.86 -5.38 -1.47
CA ALA A 22 1.85 -4.74 -0.15
C ALA A 22 1.02 -5.55 0.87
N ARG A 23 -0.16 -6.06 0.49
CA ARG A 23 -1.00 -6.92 1.33
C ARG A 23 -0.26 -8.19 1.76
N ARG A 24 0.50 -8.80 0.85
CA ARG A 24 1.28 -10.02 1.16
C ARG A 24 2.35 -9.76 2.22
N LEU A 25 2.94 -8.56 2.25
CA LEU A 25 3.91 -8.16 3.28
C LEU A 25 3.22 -7.89 4.62
N VAL A 26 2.07 -7.22 4.62
CA VAL A 26 1.25 -7.03 5.84
C VAL A 26 0.90 -8.39 6.46
N LEU A 27 0.41 -9.34 5.66
CA LEU A 27 0.05 -10.69 6.14
C LEU A 27 1.23 -11.50 6.69
N ARG A 28 2.48 -11.12 6.39
CA ARG A 28 3.70 -11.73 6.97
C ARG A 28 4.18 -11.02 8.24
N GLY A 29 3.43 -10.03 8.74
CA GLY A 29 3.76 -9.29 9.96
C GLY A 29 4.78 -8.17 9.74
N HIS A 30 4.90 -7.64 8.51
CA HIS A 30 5.72 -6.47 8.23
C HIS A 30 4.92 -5.18 8.39
N ARG A 31 5.61 -4.08 8.70
CA ARG A 31 5.01 -2.74 8.73
C ARG A 31 5.08 -2.14 7.34
N VAL A 32 3.93 -1.86 6.74
CA VAL A 32 3.85 -1.33 5.37
C VAL A 32 3.21 0.05 5.39
N ARG A 33 3.88 1.02 4.76
CA ARG A 33 3.38 2.37 4.51
C ARG A 33 3.29 2.60 3.01
N VAL A 34 2.25 3.30 2.57
CA VAL A 34 2.03 3.63 1.16
C VAL A 34 1.91 5.15 1.04
N LEU A 35 2.88 5.76 0.35
CA LEU A 35 2.81 7.14 -0.12
C LEU A 35 2.04 7.16 -1.43
N ALA A 36 0.88 7.80 -1.46
CA ALA A 36 -0.01 7.80 -2.62
C ALA A 36 -1.00 8.97 -2.59
N ASP A 37 -1.68 9.21 -3.72
CA ASP A 37 -2.77 10.17 -3.77
C ASP A 37 -3.91 9.80 -2.80
N THR A 38 -4.59 10.82 -2.28
CA THR A 38 -5.76 10.67 -1.40
C THR A 38 -6.87 9.79 -1.98
N SER A 39 -7.04 9.73 -3.30
CA SER A 39 -7.99 8.85 -4.00
C SER A 39 -7.77 7.37 -3.66
N MET A 40 -6.52 7.00 -3.35
CA MET A 40 -6.09 5.62 -3.11
C MET A 40 -6.15 5.22 -1.62
N ALA A 41 -6.41 6.17 -0.71
CA ALA A 41 -6.36 5.95 0.74
C ALA A 41 -7.27 4.81 1.21
N ARG A 42 -8.44 4.62 0.59
CA ARG A 42 -9.37 3.52 0.91
C ARG A 42 -8.76 2.16 0.60
N GLY A 43 -8.15 2.01 -0.57
CA GLY A 43 -7.50 0.77 -1.00
C GLY A 43 -6.30 0.41 -0.14
N VAL A 44 -5.47 1.41 0.20
CA VAL A 44 -4.33 1.25 1.11
C VAL A 44 -4.77 0.76 2.49
N ARG A 45 -5.79 1.39 3.08
CA ARG A 45 -6.29 0.99 4.41
C ARG A 45 -6.96 -0.39 4.38
N ALA A 46 -7.64 -0.74 3.30
CA ALA A 46 -8.31 -2.04 3.15
C ALA A 46 -7.34 -3.24 3.18
N ILE A 47 -6.08 -3.04 2.78
CA ILE A 47 -5.05 -4.09 2.86
C ILE A 47 -4.28 -4.13 4.20
N GLY A 48 -4.63 -3.25 5.15
CA GLY A 48 -3.97 -3.16 6.46
C GLY A 48 -2.66 -2.36 6.46
N ALA A 49 -2.36 -1.62 5.38
CA ALA A 49 -1.21 -0.74 5.31
C ALA A 49 -1.56 0.68 5.82
N SER A 50 -0.55 1.43 6.24
CA SER A 50 -0.72 2.84 6.63
C SER A 50 -0.62 3.75 5.40
N PHE A 51 -1.61 4.61 5.21
CA PHE A 51 -1.63 5.61 4.16
C PHE A 51 -0.79 6.85 4.54
N LEU A 52 -0.03 7.36 3.60
CA LEU A 52 0.68 8.63 3.63
C LEU A 52 0.27 9.43 2.37
N PRO A 53 -0.16 10.70 2.50
CA PRO A 53 -0.47 11.57 1.37
C PRO A 53 0.81 12.07 0.67
#